data_AF-A0A959LV15-F1
#
_entry.id   AF-A0A959LV15-F1
#
_cell.length_a   1.000
_cell.length_b   1.000
_cell.length_c   1.000
_cell.angle_alpha   90.00
_cell.angle_beta   90.00
_cell.angle_gamma   90.00
#
_symmetry.space_group_name_H-M   'P 1'
#
loop_
_entity.id
_entity.type
_entity.pdbx_description
1 polymer ?
#
loop_
_entity_poly.entity_id
_entity_poly.type
_entity_poly.pdbx_seq_one_letter_code
_entity_poly.pdbx_strand_id
1 'polypeptide(L)'
;ANATNFSYTGNTSPAPTMPVSGVLGIKVTANGTGGSIANPFSNSAYATLSSSDQDLITTADRGGNQTFSVKYKATPGFAYPAGTYSVDVVYTATQE
;
A
#
# COMPACT_ATOMS: atom_id res chain seq x y z
N ALA A 1 -13.46 5.21 -4.54
CA ALA A 1 -12.22 5.80 -5.10
C ALA A 1 -11.14 5.70 -4.04
N ASN A 2 -9.90 5.37 -4.41
CA ASN A 2 -8.79 5.21 -3.47
C ASN A 2 -8.41 6.57 -2.84
N ALA A 3 -7.98 6.57 -1.57
CA ALA A 3 -7.61 7.79 -0.88
C ALA A 3 -6.27 8.36 -1.37
N THR A 4 -6.23 9.65 -1.72
CA THR A 4 -4.99 10.36 -2.10
C THR A 4 -4.14 10.74 -0.88
N ASN A 5 -4.79 11.02 0.24
CA ASN A 5 -4.17 11.46 1.49
C ASN A 5 -4.61 10.59 2.66
N PHE A 6 -3.78 10.50 3.68
CA PHE A 6 -4.18 9.96 4.98
C PHE A 6 -5.24 10.85 5.63
N SER A 7 -6.18 10.23 6.34
CA SER A 7 -7.09 10.92 7.25
C SER A 7 -6.36 11.25 8.56
N TYR A 8 -6.43 12.51 8.99
CA TYR A 8 -5.78 12.98 10.22
C TYR A 8 -6.78 13.13 11.37
N THR A 9 -6.42 12.61 12.54
CA THR A 9 -7.12 12.86 13.81
C THR A 9 -6.13 13.45 14.82
N GLY A 10 -6.35 14.70 15.21
CA GLY A 10 -5.54 15.43 16.18
C GLY A 10 -6.00 16.89 16.30
N ASN A 11 -5.19 17.73 16.97
CA ASN A 11 -5.60 19.09 17.35
C ASN A 11 -4.97 20.21 16.50
N THR A 12 -4.10 19.88 15.53
CA THR A 12 -3.46 20.90 14.68
C THR A 12 -4.45 21.51 13.69
N SER A 13 -4.46 22.84 13.60
CA SER A 13 -5.27 23.61 12.65
C SER A 13 -4.41 24.62 11.87
N PRO A 14 -4.47 24.66 10.53
CA PRO A 14 -5.28 23.79 9.67
C PRO A 14 -4.82 22.33 9.74
N ALA A 15 -5.74 21.40 9.45
CA ALA A 15 -5.42 19.98 9.44
C ALA A 15 -4.30 19.69 8.41
N PRO A 16 -3.27 18.92 8.77
CA PRO A 16 -2.17 18.59 7.86
C PRO A 16 -2.64 17.65 6.75
N THR A 17 -2.12 17.86 5.54
CA THR A 17 -2.36 16.99 4.38
C THR A 17 -1.16 16.09 4.14
N MET A 18 -1.24 14.82 4.54
CA MET A 18 -0.20 13.83 4.28
C MET A 18 -0.58 12.95 3.08
N PRO A 19 0.17 12.98 1.96
CA PRO A 19 -0.12 12.15 0.80
C PRO A 19 0.19 10.68 1.10
N VAL A 20 -0.55 9.77 0.47
CA VAL A 20 -0.21 8.33 0.49
C VAL A 20 1.02 8.08 -0.37
N SER A 21 1.05 8.67 -1.56
CA SER A 21 2.18 8.61 -2.49
C SER A 21 3.43 9.22 -1.88
N GLY A 22 4.56 8.53 -1.99
CA GLY A 22 5.82 8.92 -1.37
C GLY A 22 5.94 8.58 0.12
N VAL A 23 4.83 8.34 0.84
CA VAL A 23 4.84 8.08 2.29
C VAL A 23 4.64 6.60 2.60
N LEU A 24 3.57 5.98 2.09
CA LEU A 24 3.25 4.59 2.38
C LEU A 24 3.85 3.67 1.32
N GLY A 25 4.82 2.87 1.73
CA GLY A 25 5.41 1.82 0.91
C GLY A 25 4.96 0.43 1.34
N ILE A 26 4.91 -0.48 0.37
CA ILE A 26 4.71 -1.92 0.60
C ILE A 26 5.83 -2.74 -0.02
N LYS A 27 6.05 -3.93 0.53
CA LYS A 27 6.82 -5.00 -0.12
C LYS A 27 6.13 -6.34 0.08
N VAL A 28 6.24 -7.23 -0.91
CA VAL A 28 5.66 -8.57 -0.86
C VAL A 28 6.67 -9.53 -0.23
N THR A 29 6.48 -9.90 1.03
CA THR A 29 7.45 -10.75 1.74
C THR A 29 7.35 -12.24 1.40
N ALA A 30 6.21 -12.68 0.89
CA ALA A 30 6.00 -14.02 0.39
C ALA A 30 4.95 -13.99 -0.73
N ASN A 31 5.17 -14.75 -1.79
CA ASN A 31 4.22 -14.92 -2.88
C ASN A 31 4.13 -16.42 -3.21
N GLY A 32 3.09 -17.07 -2.67
CA GLY A 32 2.75 -18.46 -2.94
C GLY A 32 1.50 -18.57 -3.78
N THR A 33 1.28 -17.63 -4.71
CA THR A 33 0.08 -17.61 -5.58
C THR A 33 0.31 -18.21 -6.96
N GLY A 34 1.54 -18.65 -7.28
CA GLY A 34 1.95 -19.04 -8.63
C GLY A 34 2.26 -17.87 -9.57
N GLY A 35 1.81 -16.65 -9.23
CA GLY A 35 2.00 -15.45 -10.02
C GLY A 35 3.35 -14.75 -9.82
N SER A 36 3.55 -13.64 -10.53
CA SER A 36 4.73 -12.78 -10.43
C SER A 36 4.41 -11.49 -9.66
N ILE A 37 5.35 -10.99 -8.86
CA ILE A 37 5.20 -9.66 -8.23
C ILE A 37 5.34 -8.61 -9.33
N ALA A 38 4.35 -7.72 -9.46
CA ALA A 38 4.34 -6.71 -10.50
C ALA A 38 5.23 -5.51 -10.14
N ASN A 39 5.89 -4.93 -11.14
CA ASN A 39 6.66 -3.70 -10.98
C ASN A 39 5.72 -2.51 -10.64
N PRO A 40 6.06 -1.63 -9.68
CA PRO A 40 7.36 -1.45 -9.04
C PRO A 40 7.57 -2.25 -7.75
N PHE A 41 6.62 -3.10 -7.36
CA PHE A 41 6.73 -3.86 -6.12
C PHE A 41 7.79 -4.96 -6.23
N SER A 42 8.30 -5.37 -5.07
CA SER A 42 9.32 -6.41 -4.99
C SER A 42 9.27 -7.14 -3.65
N ASN A 43 10.08 -8.20 -3.53
CA ASN A 43 10.27 -8.91 -2.28
C ASN A 43 11.41 -8.38 -1.39
N SER A 44 12.29 -7.54 -1.96
CA SER A 44 13.50 -7.07 -1.30
C SER A 44 13.43 -5.59 -0.94
N ALA A 45 12.70 -4.77 -1.69
CA ALA A 45 12.56 -3.33 -1.52
C ALA A 45 11.09 -2.89 -1.37
N TYR A 46 10.89 -1.79 -0.65
CA TYR A 46 9.58 -1.14 -0.54
C TYR A 46 9.34 -0.25 -1.76
N ALA A 47 8.15 -0.34 -2.35
CA ALA A 47 7.68 0.59 -3.36
C ALA A 47 6.43 1.33 -2.86
N THR A 48 6.31 2.60 -3.23
CA THR A 48 5.24 3.49 -2.76
C THR A 48 3.91 3.14 -3.41
N LEU A 49 2.84 3.12 -2.61
CA LEU A 49 1.48 3.08 -3.10
C LEU A 49 1.09 4.44 -3.71
N SER A 50 0.10 4.41 -4.59
CA SER A 50 -0.53 5.60 -5.16
C SER A 50 -2.04 5.55 -4.96
N SER A 51 -2.75 6.62 -5.34
CA SER A 51 -4.21 6.63 -5.38
C SER A 51 -4.80 6.01 -6.65
N SER A 52 -3.96 5.56 -7.58
CA SER A 52 -4.39 4.81 -8.76
C SER A 52 -4.36 3.32 -8.48
N ASP A 53 -5.12 2.54 -9.24
CA ASP A 53 -5.05 1.09 -9.18
C ASP A 53 -3.67 0.61 -9.63
N GLN A 54 -3.12 -0.36 -8.91
CA GLN A 54 -1.78 -0.90 -9.17
C GLN A 54 -1.82 -2.41 -9.00
N ASP A 55 -1.29 -3.13 -9.98
CA ASP A 55 -1.10 -4.56 -9.87
C ASP A 55 -0.05 -4.85 -8.81
N LEU A 56 -0.37 -5.78 -7.89
CA LEU A 56 0.59 -6.27 -6.91
C LEU A 56 1.19 -7.60 -7.34
N ILE A 57 0.34 -8.51 -7.81
CA ILE A 57 0.69 -9.84 -8.29
C ILE A 57 -0.10 -10.07 -9.58
N THR A 58 0.59 -10.51 -10.63
CA THR A 58 -0.01 -10.86 -11.92
C THR A 58 0.10 -12.36 -12.18
N THR A 59 -0.79 -12.86 -13.06
CA THR A 59 -0.80 -14.26 -13.53
C THR A 59 -0.79 -15.31 -12.42
N ALA A 60 -1.57 -15.09 -11.36
CA ALA A 60 -1.72 -16.06 -10.27
C ALA A 60 -2.47 -17.33 -10.73
N ASP A 61 -2.15 -18.46 -10.11
CA ASP A 61 -2.83 -19.72 -10.35
C ASP A 61 -4.27 -19.70 -9.83
N ARG A 62 -5.17 -20.38 -10.55
CA ARG A 62 -6.57 -20.52 -10.16
C ARG A 62 -6.79 -21.68 -9.19
N GLY A 63 -7.79 -21.54 -8.32
CA GLY A 63 -8.20 -22.56 -7.37
C GLY A 63 -7.24 -22.69 -6.17
N GLY A 64 -7.51 -23.67 -5.29
CA GLY A 64 -6.71 -23.89 -4.08
C GLY A 64 -6.64 -22.68 -3.13
N ASN A 65 -5.90 -22.83 -2.04
CA ASN A 65 -5.56 -21.70 -1.18
C ASN A 65 -4.24 -21.10 -1.63
N GLN A 66 -4.29 -19.92 -2.25
CA GLN A 66 -3.14 -19.18 -2.74
C GLN A 66 -2.87 -18.02 -1.79
N THR A 67 -1.67 -17.95 -1.23
CA THR A 67 -1.36 -16.96 -0.18
C THR A 67 -0.23 -16.03 -0.62
N PHE A 68 -0.32 -14.78 -0.17
CA PHE A 68 0.78 -13.83 -0.22
C PHE A 68 0.85 -13.09 1.11
N SER A 69 1.98 -12.45 1.38
CA SER A 69 2.17 -11.64 2.59
C SER A 69 2.85 -10.34 2.23
N VAL A 70 2.45 -9.26 2.90
CA VAL A 70 3.00 -7.93 2.68
C VAL A 70 3.55 -7.36 3.98
N LYS A 71 4.50 -6.42 3.85
CA LYS A 71 4.88 -5.50 4.93
C LYS A 71 4.65 -4.07 4.49
N TYR A 72 4.13 -3.26 5.39
CA TYR A 72 3.96 -1.83 5.21
C TYR A 72 5.09 -1.06 5.88
N LYS A 73 5.47 0.08 5.29
CA LYS A 73 6.38 1.04 5.90
C LYS A 73 5.95 2.45 5.51
N ALA A 74 5.63 3.28 6.51
CA ALA A 74 5.38 4.70 6.31
C ALA A 74 6.66 5.52 6.55
N THR A 75 6.98 6.46 5.66
CA THR A 75 8.11 7.40 5.81
C THR A 75 7.64 8.85 5.60
N PRO A 76 6.87 9.42 6.53
CA PRO A 76 6.30 10.76 6.38
C PRO A 76 7.33 11.90 6.54
N GLY A 77 8.49 11.63 7.14
CA GLY A 77 9.43 12.69 7.52
C GLY A 77 8.95 13.49 8.74
N PHE A 78 9.52 14.68 8.96
CA PHE A 78 9.32 15.48 10.18
C PHE A 78 8.33 16.65 10.02
N ALA A 79 7.76 16.84 8.83
CA ALA A 79 6.87 17.97 8.53
C ALA A 79 5.45 17.81 9.11
N TYR A 80 5.11 16.63 9.61
CA TYR A 80 3.76 16.30 10.06
C TYR A 80 3.67 16.37 11.58
N PRO A 81 2.71 17.15 12.12
CA PRO A 81 2.52 17.29 13.56
C PRO A 81 2.07 15.96 14.18
N ALA A 82 2.09 15.92 15.52
CA ALA A 82 1.56 14.77 16.25
C ALA A 82 0.05 14.57 15.98
N GLY A 83 -0.34 13.30 15.86
CA GLY A 83 -1.72 12.86 15.68
C GLY A 83 -1.75 11.49 14.99
N THR A 84 -2.96 10.96 14.81
CA THR A 84 -3.18 9.69 14.12
C THR A 84 -3.44 9.94 12.66
N TYR A 85 -2.69 9.25 11.80
CA TYR A 85 -2.87 9.25 10.34
C TYR A 85 -3.32 7.87 9.91
N SER A 86 -4.49 7.78 9.27
CA SER A 86 -5.12 6.51 8.88
C SER A 86 -5.42 6.47 7.38
N VAL A 87 -5.25 5.30 6.77
CA VAL A 87 -5.64 5.02 5.40
C VAL A 87 -5.98 3.54 5.27
N ASP A 88 -6.96 3.22 4.43
CA ASP A 88 -7.31 1.85 4.10
C ASP A 88 -6.56 1.39 2.84
N VAL A 89 -6.00 0.18 2.89
CA VAL A 89 -5.41 -0.49 1.72
C VAL A 89 -6.29 -1.66 1.36
N VAL A 90 -6.85 -1.63 0.15
CA VAL A 90 -7.76 -2.65 -0.37
C VAL A 90 -7.02 -3.52 -1.37
N TYR A 91 -7.06 -4.84 -1.18
CA TYR A 91 -6.59 -5.81 -2.16
C TYR A 91 -7.79 -6.46 -2.84
N THR A 92 -7.84 -6.37 -4.16
CA THR A 92 -8.89 -6.98 -4.97
C THR A 92 -8.26 -8.08 -5.82
N ALA A 93 -8.76 -9.31 -5.69
CA ALA A 93 -8.42 -10.39 -6.60
C ALA A 93 -9.40 -10.36 -7.78
N THR A 94 -8.87 -10.31 -9.01
CA THR A 94 -9.65 -10.36 -10.24
C THR A 94 -9.36 -11.66 -10.99
N GLN A 95 -10.31 -12.10 -11.80
CA GLN A 95 -10.06 -13.11 -12.84
C GLN A 95 -10.17 -12.39 -14.19
N GLU A 96 -9.23 -12.68 -15.08
CA GLU A 96 -9.31 -12.32 -16.50
C GLU A 96 -9.78 -13.51 -17.33
#